data_AF-A0A1I0TRP7-F1
#
_entry.id   AF-A0A1I0TRP7-F1
#
_cell.length_a   1.000
_cell.length_b   1.000
_cell.length_c   1.000
_cell.angle_alpha   90.00
_cell.angle_beta   90.00
_cell.angle_gamma   90.00
#
_symmetry.space_group_name_H-M   'P 1'
#
loop_
_entity.id
_entity.type
_entity.pdbx_description
1 polymer ?
#
loop_
_entity_poly.entity_id
_entity_poly.type
_entity_poly.pdbx_seq_one_letter_code
_entity_poly.pdbx_strand_id
1 'polypeptide(L)'
;MLNKHLIKPLALFIFLFLGNFVFAQTAYQVRDIPDPKKNGGGYVSDPDNILGAGAVAQLNNTIADFERETNVQVAVVVVNDFDHDQEDFDFAYELFNTWGIGSKTSNNGLLLFISKTRRKYRFITGTGVEGVLPDVKLKHIAEQQLLPAFRENDFATGITNTINAIGAIILNPENKSELNQLFTPKKSNSDFENFLLPTGIILLLFWGAFKIVNRQAKKVLKDKPQSDGKQYEKIGKGCAVAMMVIFVAVFIFIFFNGFSLVEKIRPENIPVILYVILALVLLGRYLFHISALRSIHNDDKNFFNSVSSFHKKNFWLIIFSPFILISILLYLFKRVKNINRFKAVLDSKGREMVRLDRDINIEGKPFLTKGQRQEEIVKAYDYDIWESVDHQEHLIKPWPAEAYNNYTECPDCYFRTYELNKQVTTKKATYSHEGQAKIINECSFCKKTEFIKWITLAMLIESGSSSGSSSSGSSSSSSSGSSWGGGSSSGGGTGGSW
;
A
#
# COMPACT_ATOMS: atom_id res chain seq x y z
N MET A 1 64.43 -44.57 15.63
CA MET A 1 65.58 -43.67 15.43
C MET A 1 65.63 -43.28 13.96
N LEU A 2 64.95 -42.18 13.57
CA LEU A 2 65.07 -41.62 12.23
C LEU A 2 66.11 -40.48 12.27
N ASN A 3 67.08 -40.57 11.38
CA ASN A 3 68.37 -39.89 11.43
C ASN A 3 68.23 -38.38 11.18
N LYS A 4 68.61 -37.54 12.17
CA LYS A 4 68.53 -36.06 12.12
C LYS A 4 69.43 -35.40 11.07
N HIS A 5 70.21 -36.18 10.31
CA HIS A 5 71.14 -35.68 9.30
C HIS A 5 70.54 -35.48 7.89
N LEU A 6 69.29 -35.87 7.64
CA LEU A 6 68.64 -35.70 6.31
C LEU A 6 67.84 -34.40 6.14
N ILE A 7 67.57 -33.66 7.22
CA ILE A 7 66.64 -32.51 7.21
C ILE A 7 67.32 -31.20 6.75
N LYS A 8 68.64 -31.08 6.93
CA LYS A 8 69.40 -29.88 6.54
C LYS A 8 69.55 -29.67 5.02
N PRO A 9 69.78 -30.68 4.17
CA PRO A 9 69.81 -30.47 2.72
C PRO A 9 68.42 -30.29 2.11
N LEU A 10 67.37 -30.85 2.73
CA LEU A 10 65.97 -30.71 2.26
C LEU A 10 65.42 -29.29 2.49
N ALA A 11 65.74 -28.68 3.65
CA ALA A 11 65.32 -27.31 3.96
C ALA A 11 66.00 -26.27 3.06
N LEU A 12 67.26 -26.49 2.66
CA LEU A 12 67.99 -25.62 1.73
C LEU A 12 67.40 -25.71 0.30
N PHE A 13 66.96 -26.90 -0.12
CA PHE A 13 66.32 -27.11 -1.43
C PHE A 13 64.91 -26.49 -1.49
N ILE A 14 64.15 -26.52 -0.38
CA ILE A 14 62.84 -25.87 -0.26
C ILE A 14 62.99 -24.33 -0.21
N PHE A 15 64.00 -23.80 0.48
CA PHE A 15 64.28 -22.36 0.52
C PHE A 15 64.77 -21.79 -0.82
N LEU A 16 65.47 -22.59 -1.64
CA LEU A 16 65.86 -22.22 -3.01
C LEU A 16 64.70 -22.28 -4.03
N PHE A 17 63.65 -23.08 -3.75
CA PHE A 17 62.44 -23.15 -4.59
C PHE A 17 61.37 -22.11 -4.23
N LEU A 18 61.38 -21.55 -3.02
CA LEU A 18 60.45 -20.50 -2.57
C LEU A 18 60.83 -19.08 -3.06
N GLY A 19 61.98 -18.91 -3.71
CA GLY A 19 62.49 -17.61 -4.17
C GLY A 19 62.10 -17.17 -5.59
N ASN A 20 61.31 -17.95 -6.33
CA ASN A 20 60.90 -17.62 -7.70
C ASN A 20 59.39 -17.71 -7.90
N PHE A 21 58.61 -17.04 -7.06
CA PHE A 21 57.31 -16.54 -7.52
C PHE A 21 57.55 -15.19 -8.17
N VAL A 22 57.90 -15.21 -9.45
CA VAL A 22 57.63 -14.07 -10.31
C VAL A 22 56.11 -13.94 -10.30
N PHE A 23 55.58 -12.90 -9.66
CA PHE A 23 54.22 -12.45 -9.91
C PHE A 23 54.17 -12.13 -11.41
N ALA A 24 53.65 -13.06 -12.21
CA ALA A 24 53.20 -12.72 -13.55
C ALA A 24 52.16 -11.61 -13.37
N GLN A 25 52.41 -10.41 -13.91
CA GLN A 25 51.41 -9.37 -14.01
C GLN A 25 50.25 -9.95 -14.81
N THR A 26 49.17 -10.34 -14.12
CA THR A 26 47.99 -10.91 -14.76
C THR A 26 47.23 -9.80 -15.45
N ALA A 27 47.10 -9.90 -16.77
CA ALA A 27 46.18 -9.07 -17.54
C ALA A 27 44.74 -9.25 -17.04
N TYR A 28 44.04 -8.15 -16.79
CA TYR A 28 42.64 -8.18 -16.36
C TYR A 28 41.71 -8.61 -17.51
N GLN A 29 40.78 -9.51 -17.22
CA GLN A 29 39.57 -9.71 -18.03
C GLN A 29 38.48 -8.74 -17.57
N VAL A 30 37.51 -8.43 -18.43
CA VAL A 30 36.40 -7.49 -18.12
C VAL A 30 35.68 -7.85 -16.82
N ARG A 31 35.43 -9.14 -16.59
CA ARG A 31 34.77 -9.67 -15.39
C ARG A 31 35.58 -9.53 -14.09
N ASP A 32 36.89 -9.37 -14.20
CA ASP A 32 37.81 -9.36 -13.06
C ASP A 32 38.05 -7.94 -12.54
N ILE A 33 37.68 -6.91 -13.31
CA ILE A 33 37.77 -5.51 -12.87
C ILE A 33 36.61 -5.23 -11.89
N PRO A 34 36.90 -4.78 -10.65
CA PRO A 34 35.86 -4.54 -9.67
C PRO A 34 35.02 -3.32 -10.04
N ASP A 35 33.72 -3.54 -10.25
CA ASP A 35 32.74 -2.48 -10.47
C ASP A 35 32.61 -1.60 -9.21
N PRO A 36 32.97 -0.30 -9.27
CA PRO A 36 33.03 0.56 -8.08
C PRO A 36 31.65 0.85 -7.50
N LYS A 37 30.58 0.77 -8.31
CA LYS A 37 29.20 0.94 -7.83
C LYS A 37 28.74 -0.25 -6.99
N LYS A 38 29.17 -1.47 -7.34
CA LYS A 38 28.90 -2.69 -6.57
C LYS A 38 29.86 -2.88 -5.39
N ASN A 39 31.10 -2.42 -5.54
CA ASN A 39 32.19 -2.62 -4.58
C ASN A 39 32.60 -1.29 -3.91
N GLY A 40 31.65 -0.62 -3.25
CA GLY A 40 31.93 0.59 -2.46
C GLY A 40 31.08 1.82 -2.82
N GLY A 41 30.21 1.72 -3.83
CA GLY A 41 29.27 2.79 -4.22
C GLY A 41 29.91 3.98 -4.93
N GLY A 42 31.15 3.84 -5.40
CA GLY A 42 31.90 4.89 -6.09
C GLY A 42 31.75 4.87 -7.61
N TYR A 43 32.67 5.57 -8.28
CA TYR A 43 32.74 5.80 -9.72
C TYR A 43 34.09 5.42 -10.33
N VAL A 44 35.12 5.28 -9.48
CA VAL A 44 36.49 4.99 -9.88
C VAL A 44 36.89 3.58 -9.45
N SER A 45 37.38 2.79 -10.41
CA SER A 45 38.00 1.49 -10.17
C SER A 45 39.52 1.59 -10.37
N ASP A 46 40.27 1.38 -9.29
CA ASP A 46 41.74 1.42 -9.24
C ASP A 46 42.26 0.19 -8.46
N PRO A 47 42.11 -1.04 -9.00
CA PRO A 47 42.51 -2.27 -8.30
C PRO A 47 44.03 -2.38 -8.07
N ASP A 48 44.83 -1.69 -8.89
CA ASP A 48 46.29 -1.68 -8.82
C ASP A 48 46.85 -0.55 -7.93
N ASN A 49 45.99 0.28 -7.33
CA ASN A 49 46.34 1.42 -6.49
C ASN A 49 47.33 2.38 -7.19
N ILE A 50 47.07 2.68 -8.47
CA ILE A 50 47.88 3.57 -9.31
C ILE A 50 47.67 5.03 -8.93
N LEU A 51 46.46 5.41 -8.49
CA LEU A 51 46.08 6.79 -8.19
C LEU A 51 46.26 7.13 -6.70
N GLY A 52 46.16 6.13 -5.84
CA GLY A 52 46.14 6.30 -4.40
C GLY A 52 44.77 6.74 -3.86
N ALA A 53 44.50 6.38 -2.61
CA ALA A 53 43.18 6.56 -2.00
C ALA A 53 42.67 8.01 -1.98
N GLY A 54 43.56 9.00 -1.84
CA GLY A 54 43.19 10.42 -1.84
C GLY A 54 42.63 10.89 -3.18
N ALA A 55 43.29 10.53 -4.28
CA ALA A 55 42.84 10.88 -5.63
C ALA A 55 41.54 10.14 -6.00
N VAL A 56 41.42 8.86 -5.63
CA VAL A 56 40.18 8.08 -5.81
C VAL A 56 39.01 8.74 -5.09
N ALA A 57 39.19 9.18 -3.84
CA ALA A 57 38.15 9.86 -3.08
C ALA A 57 37.76 11.21 -3.72
N GLN A 58 38.74 11.99 -4.18
CA GLN A 58 38.49 13.26 -4.86
C GLN A 58 37.69 13.05 -6.16
N LEU A 59 38.11 12.12 -7.02
CA LEU A 59 37.43 11.79 -8.27
C LEU A 59 36.00 11.29 -8.03
N ASN A 60 35.80 10.42 -7.03
CA ASN A 60 34.46 9.95 -6.67
C ASN A 60 33.53 11.10 -6.27
N ASN A 61 34.01 12.06 -5.47
CA ASN A 61 33.22 13.22 -5.07
C ASN A 61 32.88 14.12 -6.27
N THR A 62 33.87 14.44 -7.09
CA THR A 62 33.70 15.25 -8.30
C THR A 62 32.69 14.63 -9.27
N ILE A 63 32.78 13.31 -9.51
CA ILE A 63 31.86 12.63 -10.41
C ILE A 63 30.44 12.55 -9.81
N ALA A 64 30.32 12.34 -8.50
CA ALA A 64 29.03 12.34 -7.82
C ALA A 64 28.29 13.67 -7.98
N ASP A 65 29.02 14.79 -7.93
CA ASP A 65 28.45 16.12 -8.13
C ASP A 65 27.92 16.29 -9.55
N PHE A 66 28.66 15.83 -10.56
CA PHE A 66 28.23 15.90 -11.96
C PHE A 66 26.99 15.06 -12.24
N GLU A 67 26.95 13.82 -11.75
CA GLU A 67 25.80 12.93 -11.92
C GLU A 67 24.54 13.54 -11.28
N ARG A 68 24.67 14.13 -10.08
CA ARG A 68 23.56 14.79 -9.38
C ARG A 68 23.02 16.01 -10.14
N GLU A 69 23.89 16.76 -10.80
CA GLU A 69 23.50 17.99 -11.50
C GLU A 69 22.99 17.80 -12.92
N THR A 70 23.41 16.73 -13.60
CA THR A 70 23.17 16.57 -15.05
C THR A 70 22.65 15.19 -15.46
N ASN A 71 22.53 14.25 -14.52
CA ASN A 71 22.22 12.83 -14.73
C ASN A 71 23.25 12.06 -15.57
N VAL A 72 24.35 12.68 -16.03
CA VAL A 72 25.42 12.01 -16.78
C VAL A 72 26.18 11.06 -15.86
N GLN A 73 26.32 9.80 -16.27
CA GLN A 73 27.02 8.77 -15.49
C GLN A 73 28.45 8.63 -15.98
N VAL A 74 29.43 9.05 -15.19
CA VAL A 74 30.85 8.92 -15.53
C VAL A 74 31.50 7.80 -14.72
N ALA A 75 32.33 6.98 -15.37
CA ALA A 75 33.18 5.99 -14.71
C ALA A 75 34.63 6.16 -15.12
N VAL A 76 35.55 5.90 -14.19
CA VAL A 76 36.99 5.89 -14.45
C VAL A 76 37.56 4.55 -14.05
N VAL A 77 38.33 3.93 -14.94
CA VAL A 77 38.96 2.63 -14.70
C VAL A 77 40.43 2.73 -15.05
N VAL A 78 41.28 2.40 -14.09
CA VAL A 78 42.74 2.43 -14.24
C VAL A 78 43.31 1.09 -13.82
N VAL A 79 44.01 0.43 -14.73
CA VAL A 79 44.66 -0.86 -14.51
C VAL A 79 46.09 -0.85 -15.04
N ASN A 80 46.92 -1.76 -14.54
CA ASN A 80 48.26 -1.99 -15.10
C ASN A 80 48.13 -2.55 -16.52
N ASP A 81 47.44 -3.67 -16.70
CA ASP A 81 47.29 -4.33 -17.99
C ASP A 81 45.91 -5.01 -18.15
N PHE A 82 45.51 -5.28 -19.39
CA PHE A 82 44.24 -5.92 -19.74
C PHE A 82 44.46 -7.07 -20.72
N ASP A 83 43.40 -7.79 -21.09
CA ASP A 83 43.49 -8.95 -21.98
C ASP A 83 44.42 -8.72 -23.19
N HIS A 84 45.37 -9.63 -23.39
CA HIS A 84 46.35 -9.57 -24.48
C HIS A 84 45.73 -9.90 -25.84
N ASP A 85 44.60 -10.61 -25.84
CA ASP A 85 43.91 -11.02 -27.05
C ASP A 85 42.85 -10.00 -27.52
N GLN A 86 42.70 -8.87 -26.80
CA GLN A 86 41.75 -7.80 -27.13
C GLN A 86 42.44 -6.46 -27.43
N GLU A 87 41.82 -5.68 -28.31
CA GLU A 87 42.15 -4.26 -28.48
C GLU A 87 41.55 -3.42 -27.33
N ASP A 88 42.17 -2.28 -27.04
CA ASP A 88 41.73 -1.42 -25.93
C ASP A 88 40.34 -0.81 -26.14
N PHE A 89 39.92 -0.63 -27.40
CA PHE A 89 38.55 -0.20 -27.70
C PHE A 89 37.54 -1.30 -27.35
N ASP A 90 37.74 -2.52 -27.86
CA ASP A 90 36.82 -3.64 -27.64
C ASP A 90 36.70 -3.96 -26.15
N PHE A 91 37.83 -3.99 -25.44
CA PHE A 91 37.86 -4.21 -24.00
C PHE A 91 37.08 -3.13 -23.24
N ALA A 92 37.33 -1.84 -23.52
CA ALA A 92 36.64 -0.74 -22.85
C ALA A 92 35.14 -0.69 -23.18
N TYR A 93 34.76 -1.03 -24.42
CA TYR A 93 33.38 -1.08 -24.87
C TYR A 93 32.61 -2.26 -24.24
N GLU A 94 33.23 -3.43 -24.15
CA GLU A 94 32.68 -4.59 -23.44
C GLU A 94 32.50 -4.27 -21.96
N LEU A 95 33.48 -3.62 -21.32
CA LEU A 95 33.40 -3.16 -19.94
C LEU A 95 32.26 -2.17 -19.72
N PHE A 96 32.13 -1.16 -20.60
CA PHE A 96 31.07 -0.16 -20.57
C PHE A 96 29.68 -0.80 -20.55
N ASN A 97 29.44 -1.75 -21.47
CA ASN A 97 28.16 -2.45 -21.59
C ASN A 97 27.92 -3.45 -20.46
N THR A 98 28.96 -4.17 -20.02
CA THR A 98 28.89 -5.13 -18.91
C THR A 98 28.52 -4.43 -17.61
N TRP A 99 29.09 -3.26 -17.36
CA TRP A 99 28.72 -2.45 -16.21
C TRP A 99 27.39 -1.74 -16.42
N GLY A 100 26.96 -1.51 -17.67
CA GLY A 100 25.71 -0.85 -18.00
C GLY A 100 25.76 0.64 -17.70
N ILE A 101 26.89 1.28 -18.00
CA ILE A 101 27.19 2.67 -17.67
C ILE A 101 26.23 3.59 -18.47
N GLY A 102 25.44 4.39 -17.75
CA GLY A 102 24.37 5.21 -18.32
C GLY A 102 22.98 4.60 -18.16
N SER A 103 21.94 5.43 -18.31
CA SER A 103 20.54 5.00 -18.25
C SER A 103 20.09 4.28 -19.52
N LYS A 104 19.26 3.23 -19.38
CA LYS A 104 18.58 2.53 -20.49
C LYS A 104 17.85 3.44 -21.46
N THR A 105 17.28 4.53 -20.98
CA THR A 105 16.43 5.42 -21.80
C THR A 105 17.22 6.53 -22.46
N SER A 106 18.31 6.95 -21.83
CA SER A 106 18.98 8.22 -22.14
C SER A 106 20.42 8.02 -22.61
N ASN A 107 20.97 6.80 -22.50
CA ASN A 107 22.33 6.43 -22.94
C ASN A 107 23.37 7.49 -22.58
N ASN A 108 23.34 7.96 -21.35
CA ASN A 108 24.08 9.13 -20.86
C ASN A 108 25.34 8.74 -20.07
N GLY A 109 25.97 7.64 -20.48
CA GLY A 109 27.19 7.12 -19.87
C GLY A 109 28.47 7.66 -20.50
N LEU A 110 29.53 7.77 -19.72
CA LEU A 110 30.89 8.07 -20.18
C LEU A 110 31.88 7.22 -19.38
N LEU A 111 32.76 6.48 -20.05
CA LEU A 111 33.86 5.74 -19.42
C LEU A 111 35.20 6.31 -19.87
N LEU A 112 36.12 6.52 -18.93
CA LEU A 112 37.54 6.70 -19.17
C LEU A 112 38.28 5.45 -18.70
N PHE A 113 38.81 4.66 -19.63
CA PHE A 113 39.61 3.47 -19.39
C PHE A 113 41.09 3.76 -19.65
N ILE A 114 41.98 3.33 -18.74
CA ILE A 114 43.43 3.57 -18.81
C ILE A 114 44.17 2.28 -18.49
N SER A 115 45.11 1.90 -19.36
CA SER A 115 46.09 0.84 -19.15
C SER A 115 47.49 1.42 -19.05
N LYS A 116 48.07 1.34 -17.86
CA LYS A 116 49.38 1.94 -17.55
C LYS A 116 50.53 1.25 -18.29
N THR A 117 50.59 -0.08 -18.27
CA THR A 117 51.67 -0.87 -18.87
C THR A 117 51.70 -0.72 -20.39
N ARG A 118 50.54 -0.73 -21.04
CA ARG A 118 50.43 -0.52 -22.50
C ARG A 118 50.44 0.95 -22.91
N ARG A 119 50.42 1.87 -21.94
CA ARG A 119 50.31 3.32 -22.14
C ARG A 119 49.16 3.69 -23.07
N LYS A 120 47.97 3.13 -22.82
CA LYS A 120 46.77 3.36 -23.62
C LYS A 120 45.65 3.95 -22.78
N TYR A 121 44.91 4.89 -23.36
CA TYR A 121 43.68 5.42 -22.79
C TYR A 121 42.55 5.36 -23.82
N ARG A 122 41.32 5.20 -23.33
CA ARG A 122 40.13 5.10 -24.16
C ARG A 122 38.95 5.77 -23.47
N PHE A 123 38.23 6.61 -24.20
CA PHE A 123 36.90 7.09 -23.83
C PHE A 123 35.84 6.27 -24.56
N ILE A 124 34.79 5.89 -23.86
CA ILE A 124 33.57 5.31 -24.44
C ILE A 124 32.41 6.21 -24.04
N THR A 125 31.68 6.72 -25.04
CA THR A 125 30.52 7.58 -24.83
C THR A 125 29.22 6.89 -25.18
N GLY A 126 28.21 7.12 -24.35
CA GLY A 126 26.83 6.83 -24.69
C GLY A 126 26.28 7.84 -25.72
N THR A 127 25.36 7.40 -26.58
CA THR A 127 24.77 8.27 -27.62
C THR A 127 24.08 9.52 -27.06
N GLY A 128 23.65 9.51 -25.81
CA GLY A 128 23.01 10.65 -25.15
C GLY A 128 23.97 11.77 -24.76
N VAL A 129 25.27 11.50 -24.65
CA VAL A 129 26.29 12.52 -24.32
C VAL A 129 27.16 12.92 -25.51
N GLU A 130 27.09 12.17 -26.63
CA GLU A 130 27.89 12.39 -27.83
C GLU A 130 27.71 13.80 -28.43
N GLY A 131 26.51 14.37 -28.36
CA GLY A 131 26.25 15.74 -28.85
C GLY A 131 27.06 16.82 -28.11
N VAL A 132 27.28 16.66 -26.80
CA VAL A 132 28.01 17.63 -25.97
C VAL A 132 29.50 17.29 -25.82
N LEU A 133 29.79 15.98 -25.81
CA LEU A 133 31.12 15.39 -25.68
C LEU A 133 31.43 14.47 -26.86
N PRO A 134 31.57 15.01 -28.08
CA PRO A 134 31.96 14.22 -29.23
C PRO A 134 33.42 13.75 -29.09
N ASP A 135 33.76 12.66 -29.77
CA ASP A 135 35.08 12.01 -29.75
C ASP A 135 36.24 12.98 -29.98
N VAL A 136 36.09 13.93 -30.91
CA VAL A 136 37.13 14.94 -31.20
C VAL A 136 37.41 15.83 -29.99
N LYS A 137 36.36 16.21 -29.24
CA LYS A 137 36.47 17.07 -28.07
C LYS A 137 37.11 16.34 -26.90
N LEU A 138 36.70 15.08 -26.66
CA LEU A 138 37.31 14.22 -25.64
C LEU A 138 38.79 13.96 -25.93
N LYS A 139 39.14 13.73 -27.21
CA LYS A 139 40.54 13.59 -27.63
C LYS A 139 41.35 14.84 -27.33
N HIS A 140 40.82 16.02 -27.66
CA HIS A 140 41.50 17.29 -27.40
C HIS A 140 41.71 17.55 -25.90
N ILE A 141 40.71 17.25 -25.06
CA ILE A 141 40.82 17.34 -23.60
C ILE A 141 41.94 16.41 -23.10
N ALA A 142 41.99 15.17 -23.60
CA ALA A 142 43.02 14.22 -23.22
C ALA A 142 44.42 14.72 -23.59
N GLU A 143 44.60 15.23 -24.81
CA GLU A 143 45.88 15.78 -25.28
C GLU A 143 46.37 16.98 -24.43
N GLN A 144 45.44 17.78 -23.91
CA GLN A 144 45.76 18.96 -23.11
C GLN A 144 45.90 18.68 -21.61
N GLN A 145 45.11 17.77 -21.05
CA GLN A 145 44.98 17.58 -19.61
C GLN A 145 45.53 16.25 -19.12
N LEU A 146 45.41 15.19 -19.93
CA LEU A 146 45.78 13.82 -19.56
C LEU A 146 47.24 13.52 -19.92
N LEU A 147 47.59 13.68 -21.20
CA LEU A 147 48.90 13.26 -21.73
C LEU A 147 50.10 14.02 -21.12
N PRO A 148 50.05 15.34 -20.85
CA PRO A 148 51.19 16.04 -20.26
C PRO A 148 51.56 15.47 -18.88
N ALA A 149 50.57 15.23 -18.02
CA ALA A 149 50.80 14.66 -16.69
C ALA A 149 51.27 13.19 -16.76
N PHE A 150 50.76 12.42 -17.73
CA PHE A 150 51.17 11.03 -17.93
C PHE A 150 52.63 10.90 -18.38
N ARG A 151 53.18 11.88 -19.11
CA ARG A 151 54.62 11.94 -19.43
C ARG A 151 55.49 12.08 -18.19
N GLU A 152 54.97 12.69 -17.13
CA GLU A 152 55.63 12.85 -15.84
C GLU A 152 55.32 11.70 -14.86
N ASN A 153 54.60 10.66 -15.32
CA ASN A 153 54.03 9.57 -14.51
C ASN A 153 53.06 10.03 -13.40
N ASP A 154 52.48 11.24 -13.52
CA ASP A 154 51.47 11.75 -12.62
C ASP A 154 50.05 11.42 -13.14
N PHE A 155 49.65 10.16 -12.92
CA PHE A 155 48.35 9.66 -13.37
C PHE A 155 47.17 10.29 -12.63
N ALA A 156 47.33 10.53 -11.32
CA ALA A 156 46.28 11.10 -10.47
C ALA A 156 45.92 12.51 -10.92
N THR A 157 46.91 13.37 -11.13
CA THR A 157 46.68 14.75 -11.58
C THR A 157 46.10 14.77 -12.99
N GLY A 158 46.63 13.97 -13.92
CA GLY A 158 46.15 13.91 -15.31
C GLY A 158 44.66 13.54 -15.41
N ILE A 159 44.24 12.49 -14.69
CA ILE A 159 42.84 12.05 -14.68
C ILE A 159 41.95 13.10 -14.00
N THR A 160 42.39 13.66 -12.87
CA THR A 160 41.63 14.68 -12.14
C THR A 160 41.39 15.91 -12.99
N ASN A 161 42.41 16.42 -13.68
CA ASN A 161 42.28 17.56 -14.58
C ASN A 161 41.36 17.26 -15.76
N THR A 162 41.43 16.04 -16.29
CA THR A 162 40.57 15.59 -17.40
C THR A 162 39.11 15.53 -16.97
N ILE A 163 38.81 14.92 -15.82
CA ILE A 163 37.44 14.85 -15.29
C ILE A 163 36.90 16.23 -14.94
N ASN A 164 37.72 17.12 -14.38
CA ASN A 164 37.32 18.50 -14.11
C ASN A 164 37.00 19.28 -15.40
N ALA A 165 37.80 19.12 -16.45
CA ALA A 165 37.56 19.75 -17.75
C ALA A 165 36.26 19.25 -18.41
N ILE A 166 36.00 17.94 -18.32
CA ILE A 166 34.74 17.34 -18.77
C ILE A 166 33.57 17.89 -17.96
N GLY A 167 33.71 17.98 -16.64
CA GLY A 167 32.73 18.59 -15.74
C GLY A 167 32.38 20.03 -16.12
N ALA A 168 33.40 20.86 -16.39
CA ALA A 168 33.19 22.25 -16.81
C ALA A 168 32.38 22.36 -18.12
N ILE A 169 32.51 21.40 -19.03
CA ILE A 169 31.74 21.34 -20.27
C ILE A 169 30.30 20.91 -19.99
N ILE A 170 30.10 19.82 -19.24
CA ILE A 170 28.77 19.26 -18.95
C ILE A 170 27.93 20.22 -18.08
N LEU A 171 28.56 20.92 -17.13
CA LEU A 171 27.90 21.85 -16.21
C LEU A 171 27.63 23.24 -16.80
N ASN A 172 28.18 23.54 -17.99
CA ASN A 172 27.89 24.81 -18.66
C ASN A 172 26.37 24.95 -18.89
N PRO A 173 25.74 26.08 -18.51
CA PRO A 173 24.29 26.27 -18.61
C PRO A 173 23.67 25.93 -19.98
N GLU A 174 24.36 26.22 -21.08
CA GLU A 174 23.89 25.92 -22.43
C GLU A 174 23.84 24.40 -22.66
N ASN A 175 24.94 23.71 -22.40
CA ASN A 175 25.02 22.25 -22.51
C ASN A 175 24.11 21.53 -21.51
N LYS A 176 23.98 22.05 -20.29
CA LYS A 176 23.06 21.52 -19.26
C LYS A 176 21.62 21.58 -19.73
N SER A 177 21.22 22.64 -20.44
CA SER A 177 19.87 22.76 -21.00
C SER A 177 19.62 21.76 -22.14
N GLU A 178 20.60 21.55 -23.02
CA GLU A 178 20.55 20.57 -24.10
C GLU A 178 20.51 19.13 -23.56
N LEU A 179 21.40 18.80 -22.62
CA LEU A 179 21.41 17.51 -21.93
C LEU A 179 20.09 17.25 -21.21
N ASN A 180 19.53 18.23 -20.50
CA ASN A 180 18.24 18.06 -19.83
C ASN A 180 17.09 17.84 -20.83
N GLN A 181 17.09 18.50 -22.00
CA GLN A 181 16.10 18.25 -23.04
C GLN A 181 16.22 16.85 -23.63
N LEU A 182 17.44 16.36 -23.84
CA LEU A 182 17.71 15.01 -24.33
C LEU A 182 17.39 13.92 -23.30
N PHE A 183 17.56 14.23 -22.01
CA PHE A 183 17.34 13.28 -20.91
C PHE A 183 15.92 13.33 -20.33
N THR A 184 15.10 14.31 -20.72
CA THR A 184 13.68 14.31 -20.37
C THR A 184 13.00 13.19 -21.14
N PRO A 185 12.45 12.16 -20.46
CA PRO A 185 11.84 11.04 -21.16
C PRO A 185 10.66 11.52 -21.99
N LYS A 186 10.72 11.33 -23.32
CA LYS A 186 9.54 11.41 -24.18
C LYS A 186 8.61 10.29 -23.73
N LYS A 187 7.60 10.64 -22.93
CA LYS A 187 6.59 9.72 -22.40
C LYS A 187 6.00 8.93 -23.57
N SER A 188 6.37 7.66 -23.69
CA SER A 188 5.87 6.78 -24.74
C SER A 188 4.36 6.60 -24.56
N ASN A 189 3.60 6.59 -25.66
CA ASN A 189 2.16 6.29 -25.64
C ASN A 189 1.85 4.94 -24.95
N SER A 190 2.81 4.00 -24.94
CA SER A 190 2.68 2.71 -24.25
C SER A 190 2.45 2.84 -22.74
N ASP A 191 3.07 3.80 -22.06
CA ASP A 191 2.94 3.94 -20.60
C ASP A 191 1.58 4.54 -20.22
N PHE A 192 1.03 5.39 -21.08
CA PHE A 192 -0.31 5.92 -20.91
C PHE A 192 -1.38 4.87 -21.21
N GLU A 193 -1.23 4.05 -22.26
CA GLU A 193 -2.15 2.94 -22.57
C GLU A 193 -2.12 1.85 -21.50
N ASN A 194 -0.93 1.46 -21.02
CA ASN A 194 -0.77 0.51 -19.93
C ASN A 194 -1.37 1.00 -18.59
N PHE A 195 -1.58 2.31 -18.46
CA PHE A 195 -2.24 2.91 -17.30
C PHE A 195 -3.76 3.06 -17.49
N LEU A 196 -4.20 3.60 -18.63
CA LEU A 196 -5.61 3.95 -18.88
C LEU A 196 -6.49 2.72 -19.08
N LEU A 197 -5.96 1.69 -19.74
CA LEU A 197 -6.73 0.52 -20.12
C LEU A 197 -7.15 -0.33 -18.91
N PRO A 198 -6.25 -0.70 -17.97
CA PRO A 198 -6.67 -1.42 -16.76
C PRO A 198 -7.51 -0.54 -15.83
N THR A 199 -7.21 0.76 -15.69
CA THR A 199 -8.02 1.66 -14.85
C THR A 199 -9.44 1.84 -15.38
N GLY A 200 -9.60 1.98 -16.70
CA GLY A 200 -10.90 2.05 -17.36
C GLY A 200 -11.73 0.77 -17.20
N ILE A 201 -11.09 -0.40 -17.35
CA ILE A 201 -11.76 -1.70 -17.15
C ILE A 201 -12.23 -1.86 -15.70
N ILE A 202 -11.38 -1.52 -14.72
CA ILE A 202 -11.74 -1.58 -13.30
C ILE A 202 -12.98 -0.71 -13.03
N LEU A 203 -12.98 0.54 -13.53
CA LEU A 203 -14.12 1.45 -13.35
C LEU A 203 -15.42 0.90 -13.96
N LEU A 204 -15.36 0.35 -15.17
CA LEU A 204 -16.54 -0.23 -15.84
C LEU A 204 -17.10 -1.44 -15.08
N LEU A 205 -16.23 -2.35 -14.62
CA LEU A 205 -16.66 -3.53 -13.88
C LEU A 205 -17.30 -3.16 -12.54
N PHE A 206 -16.69 -2.24 -11.79
CA PHE A 206 -17.26 -1.73 -10.53
C PHE A 206 -18.58 -0.99 -10.75
N TRP A 207 -18.69 -0.18 -11.81
CA TRP A 207 -19.94 0.49 -12.15
C TRP A 207 -21.05 -0.51 -12.46
N GLY A 208 -20.74 -1.58 -13.21
CA GLY A 208 -21.66 -2.69 -13.48
C GLY A 208 -22.14 -3.38 -12.20
N ALA A 209 -21.21 -3.78 -11.33
CA ALA A 209 -21.50 -4.38 -10.03
C ALA A 209 -22.37 -3.49 -9.15
N PHE A 210 -21.99 -2.22 -9.02
CA PHE A 210 -22.74 -1.23 -8.25
C PHE A 210 -24.17 -1.06 -8.79
N LYS A 211 -24.34 -0.97 -10.11
CA LYS A 211 -25.65 -0.83 -10.75
C LYS A 211 -26.53 -2.06 -10.51
N ILE A 212 -25.98 -3.27 -10.55
CA ILE A 212 -26.71 -4.51 -10.27
C ILE A 212 -27.19 -4.55 -8.83
N VAL A 213 -26.31 -4.32 -7.85
CA VAL A 213 -26.69 -4.30 -6.42
C VAL A 213 -27.70 -3.19 -6.15
N ASN A 214 -27.53 -2.03 -6.76
CA ASN A 214 -28.48 -0.92 -6.61
C ASN A 214 -29.87 -1.24 -7.18
N ARG A 215 -29.93 -1.91 -8.34
CA ARG A 215 -31.19 -2.39 -8.91
C ARG A 215 -31.87 -3.44 -8.02
N GLN A 216 -31.11 -4.39 -7.47
CA GLN A 216 -31.65 -5.41 -6.57
C GLN A 216 -32.21 -4.79 -5.29
N ALA A 217 -31.47 -3.86 -4.68
CA ALA A 217 -31.95 -3.12 -3.51
C ALA A 217 -33.23 -2.33 -3.80
N LYS A 218 -33.32 -1.66 -4.96
CA LYS A 218 -34.56 -0.94 -5.34
C LYS A 218 -35.77 -1.88 -5.49
N LYS A 219 -35.59 -3.08 -6.03
CA LYS A 219 -36.67 -4.07 -6.13
C LYS A 219 -37.17 -4.50 -4.75
N VAL A 220 -36.24 -4.88 -3.87
CA VAL A 220 -36.53 -5.25 -2.48
C VAL A 220 -37.33 -4.16 -1.76
N LEU A 221 -37.02 -2.88 -2.00
CA LEU A 221 -37.75 -1.76 -1.41
C LEU A 221 -39.10 -1.47 -2.05
N LYS A 222 -39.29 -1.80 -3.32
CA LYS A 222 -40.57 -1.61 -4.02
C LYS A 222 -41.64 -2.58 -3.49
N ASP A 223 -41.21 -3.74 -3.01
CA ASP A 223 -42.10 -4.77 -2.48
C ASP A 223 -42.53 -4.49 -1.02
N LYS A 224 -42.04 -3.40 -0.39
CA LYS A 224 -42.40 -3.01 0.98
C LYS A 224 -43.74 -2.23 1.01
N PRO A 225 -44.65 -2.49 1.97
CA PRO A 225 -45.90 -1.75 2.11
C PRO A 225 -45.70 -0.23 2.36
N GLN A 226 -46.60 0.56 1.79
CA GLN A 226 -46.47 1.99 1.48
C GLN A 226 -46.27 2.95 2.68
N SER A 227 -46.52 2.52 3.93
CA SER A 227 -46.40 3.39 5.11
C SER A 227 -44.96 3.67 5.55
N ASP A 228 -44.02 2.78 5.23
CA ASP A 228 -42.61 2.82 5.69
C ASP A 228 -41.61 3.32 4.63
N GLY A 229 -42.05 3.51 3.38
CA GLY A 229 -41.19 3.85 2.24
C GLY A 229 -40.51 5.22 2.37
N LYS A 230 -41.14 6.18 3.05
CA LYS A 230 -40.60 7.56 3.22
C LYS A 230 -39.38 7.64 4.13
N GLN A 231 -39.29 6.77 5.14
CA GLN A 231 -38.12 6.73 6.02
C GLN A 231 -36.93 6.08 5.31
N TYR A 232 -37.19 5.10 4.44
CA TYR A 232 -36.16 4.39 3.71
C TYR A 232 -35.55 5.19 2.55
N GLU A 233 -36.33 6.04 1.89
CA GLU A 233 -35.83 7.00 0.90
C GLU A 233 -34.81 7.98 1.52
N LYS A 234 -35.03 8.38 2.78
CA LYS A 234 -34.09 9.22 3.55
C LYS A 234 -32.79 8.48 3.89
N ILE A 235 -32.84 7.19 4.22
CA ILE A 235 -31.65 6.37 4.51
C ILE A 235 -30.83 6.12 3.21
N GLY A 236 -31.50 5.89 2.08
CA GLY A 236 -30.84 5.79 0.77
C GLY A 236 -30.11 7.07 0.36
N LYS A 237 -30.70 8.24 0.64
CA LYS A 237 -30.02 9.54 0.50
C LYS A 237 -28.88 9.70 1.53
N GLY A 238 -29.06 9.20 2.76
CA GLY A 238 -28.03 9.19 3.81
C GLY A 238 -26.76 8.44 3.42
N CYS A 239 -26.85 7.27 2.78
CA CYS A 239 -25.66 6.59 2.24
C CYS A 239 -24.99 7.39 1.11
N ALA A 240 -25.75 8.05 0.23
CA ALA A 240 -25.17 8.92 -0.80
C ALA A 240 -24.45 10.13 -0.18
N VAL A 241 -25.01 10.70 0.90
CA VAL A 241 -24.39 11.80 1.66
C VAL A 241 -23.15 11.30 2.42
N ALA A 242 -23.18 10.14 3.08
CA ALA A 242 -22.00 9.57 3.73
C ALA A 242 -20.87 9.30 2.73
N MET A 243 -21.22 8.87 1.52
CA MET A 243 -20.27 8.68 0.42
C MET A 243 -19.71 10.01 -0.10
N MET A 244 -20.55 11.04 -0.20
CA MET A 244 -20.11 12.40 -0.52
C MET A 244 -19.20 12.94 0.58
N VAL A 245 -19.49 12.67 1.85
CA VAL A 245 -18.67 13.09 3.00
C VAL A 245 -17.34 12.35 3.02
N ILE A 246 -17.29 11.04 2.73
CA ILE A 246 -16.03 10.30 2.63
C ILE A 246 -15.21 10.81 1.44
N PHE A 247 -15.85 11.04 0.29
CA PHE A 247 -15.18 11.61 -0.88
C PHE A 247 -14.63 13.01 -0.60
N VAL A 248 -15.43 13.87 0.03
CA VAL A 248 -15.04 15.22 0.45
C VAL A 248 -13.98 15.17 1.55
N ALA A 249 -14.03 14.22 2.49
CA ALA A 249 -13.01 14.05 3.52
C ALA A 249 -11.67 13.56 2.94
N VAL A 250 -11.70 12.64 1.97
CA VAL A 250 -10.51 12.22 1.23
C VAL A 250 -9.97 13.36 0.38
N PHE A 251 -10.85 14.12 -0.28
CA PHE A 251 -10.48 15.31 -1.05
C PHE A 251 -9.86 16.40 -0.16
N ILE A 252 -10.47 16.70 0.98
CA ILE A 252 -9.97 17.63 2.00
C ILE A 252 -8.66 17.11 2.58
N PHE A 253 -8.53 15.82 2.89
CA PHE A 253 -7.29 15.23 3.38
C PHE A 253 -6.15 15.37 2.37
N ILE A 254 -6.44 15.14 1.08
CA ILE A 254 -5.47 15.33 -0.01
C ILE A 254 -5.12 16.81 -0.20
N PHE A 255 -6.10 17.72 -0.06
CA PHE A 255 -5.91 19.15 -0.33
C PHE A 255 -5.29 19.91 0.84
N PHE A 256 -5.63 19.55 2.09
CA PHE A 256 -5.21 20.26 3.30
C PHE A 256 -3.96 19.66 3.98
N ASN A 257 -3.61 18.38 3.80
CA ASN A 257 -2.30 17.85 4.23
C ASN A 257 -1.15 18.10 3.24
N GLY A 258 -1.41 18.92 2.22
CA GLY A 258 -0.42 19.30 1.22
C GLY A 258 -0.13 18.19 0.22
N PHE A 259 0.18 18.61 -1.01
CA PHE A 259 0.59 17.76 -2.14
C PHE A 259 1.75 16.79 -1.85
N SER A 260 2.41 16.88 -0.69
CA SER A 260 3.51 16.01 -0.25
C SER A 260 3.18 14.51 -0.22
N LEU A 261 1.92 14.13 0.05
CA LEU A 261 1.49 12.73 0.01
C LEU A 261 1.24 12.26 -1.43
N VAL A 262 0.80 13.17 -2.32
CA VAL A 262 0.58 12.92 -3.75
C VAL A 262 1.91 12.83 -4.51
N GLU A 263 2.89 13.65 -4.15
CA GLU A 263 4.26 13.60 -4.73
C GLU A 263 4.99 12.29 -4.42
N LYS A 264 4.64 11.61 -3.32
CA LYS A 264 5.19 10.28 -2.97
C LYS A 264 4.44 9.11 -3.60
N ILE A 265 3.25 9.33 -4.17
CA ILE A 265 2.48 8.25 -4.82
C ILE A 265 3.05 8.04 -6.22
N ARG A 266 3.77 6.93 -6.38
CA ARG A 266 4.15 6.46 -7.71
C ARG A 266 2.88 6.22 -8.55
N PRO A 267 2.85 6.65 -9.82
CA PRO A 267 1.67 6.50 -10.67
C PRO A 267 1.23 5.03 -10.83
N GLU A 268 2.16 4.09 -10.68
CA GLU A 268 1.94 2.63 -10.62
C GLU A 268 0.91 2.20 -9.57
N ASN A 269 0.79 2.93 -8.44
CA ASN A 269 -0.06 2.57 -7.32
C ASN A 269 -1.49 3.12 -7.43
N ILE A 270 -1.76 4.04 -8.37
CA ILE A 270 -3.08 4.68 -8.53
C ILE A 270 -4.21 3.66 -8.79
N PRO A 271 -4.04 2.62 -9.65
CA PRO A 271 -5.11 1.64 -9.90
C PRO A 271 -5.47 0.84 -8.64
N VAL A 272 -4.48 0.53 -7.79
CA VAL A 272 -4.68 -0.21 -6.54
C VAL A 272 -5.43 0.65 -5.53
N ILE A 273 -5.05 1.91 -5.36
CA ILE A 273 -5.74 2.86 -4.48
C ILE A 273 -7.20 3.02 -4.93
N LEU A 274 -7.42 3.17 -6.24
CA LEU A 274 -8.74 3.28 -6.83
C LEU A 274 -9.58 2.02 -6.57
N TYR A 275 -9.00 0.82 -6.76
CA TYR A 275 -9.66 -0.45 -6.45
C TYR A 275 -10.11 -0.52 -4.98
N VAL A 276 -9.25 -0.14 -4.02
CA VAL A 276 -9.57 -0.17 -2.59
C VAL A 276 -10.75 0.75 -2.27
N ILE A 277 -10.74 1.98 -2.80
CA ILE A 277 -11.84 2.93 -2.61
C ILE A 277 -13.15 2.35 -3.16
N LEU A 278 -13.13 1.84 -4.39
CA LEU A 278 -14.31 1.25 -5.04
C LEU A 278 -14.81 -0.02 -4.33
N ALA A 279 -13.91 -0.82 -3.76
CA ALA A 279 -14.26 -1.98 -2.93
C ALA A 279 -15.03 -1.54 -1.66
N LEU A 280 -14.55 -0.51 -0.97
CA LEU A 280 -15.25 0.05 0.21
C LEU A 280 -16.62 0.63 -0.15
N VAL A 281 -16.72 1.31 -1.29
CA VAL A 281 -18.01 1.79 -1.86
C VAL A 281 -18.99 0.64 -2.04
N LEU A 282 -18.54 -0.45 -2.66
CA LEU A 282 -19.36 -1.63 -2.92
C LEU A 282 -19.77 -2.34 -1.63
N LEU A 283 -18.87 -2.43 -0.64
CA LEU A 283 -19.17 -2.93 0.70
C LEU A 283 -20.29 -2.13 1.37
N GLY A 284 -20.20 -0.80 1.37
CA GLY A 284 -21.24 0.06 1.93
C GLY A 284 -22.61 -0.17 1.27
N ARG A 285 -22.63 -0.35 -0.06
CA ARG A 285 -23.85 -0.66 -0.79
C ARG A 285 -24.40 -2.06 -0.46
N TYR A 286 -23.52 -3.04 -0.33
CA TYR A 286 -23.87 -4.38 0.12
C TYR A 286 -24.51 -4.35 1.51
N LEU A 287 -23.90 -3.67 2.49
CA LEU A 287 -24.43 -3.55 3.85
C LEU A 287 -25.80 -2.89 3.86
N PHE A 288 -26.00 -1.86 3.03
CA PHE A 288 -27.32 -1.24 2.86
C PHE A 288 -28.38 -2.24 2.35
N HIS A 289 -28.02 -3.11 1.40
CA HIS A 289 -28.95 -4.13 0.91
C HIS A 289 -29.31 -5.13 2.01
N ILE A 290 -28.35 -5.57 2.81
CA ILE A 290 -28.61 -6.46 3.96
C ILE A 290 -29.53 -5.77 4.97
N SER A 291 -29.31 -4.48 5.26
CA SER A 291 -30.20 -3.69 6.10
C SER A 291 -31.62 -3.58 5.50
N ALA A 292 -31.74 -3.49 4.18
CA ALA A 292 -33.05 -3.45 3.51
C ALA A 292 -33.82 -4.75 3.68
N LEU A 293 -33.13 -5.89 3.51
CA LEU A 293 -33.71 -7.20 3.79
C LEU A 293 -34.15 -7.33 5.25
N ARG A 294 -33.36 -6.82 6.20
CA ARG A 294 -33.73 -6.85 7.62
C ARG A 294 -34.96 -6.00 7.92
N SER A 295 -35.17 -4.91 7.18
CA SER A 295 -36.32 -4.04 7.38
C SER A 295 -37.64 -4.57 6.81
N ILE A 296 -37.60 -5.68 6.08
CA ILE A 296 -38.76 -6.32 5.45
C ILE A 296 -39.18 -7.56 6.24
N HIS A 297 -38.20 -8.30 6.76
CA HIS A 297 -38.43 -9.52 7.53
C HIS A 297 -38.27 -9.25 9.02
N ASN A 298 -39.38 -9.25 9.74
CA ASN A 298 -39.40 -9.29 11.19
C ASN A 298 -38.97 -10.68 11.71
N ASP A 299 -39.28 -11.73 10.95
CA ASP A 299 -38.85 -13.09 11.26
C ASP A 299 -37.37 -13.33 10.90
N ASP A 300 -36.59 -13.80 11.87
CA ASP A 300 -35.16 -14.09 11.70
C ASP A 300 -34.90 -15.19 10.65
N LYS A 301 -35.74 -16.23 10.55
CA LYS A 301 -35.55 -17.34 9.60
C LYS A 301 -35.78 -16.86 8.17
N ASN A 302 -36.82 -16.05 7.94
CA ASN A 302 -37.09 -15.47 6.63
C ASN A 302 -35.98 -14.50 6.21
N PHE A 303 -35.57 -13.62 7.13
CA PHE A 303 -34.38 -12.79 6.92
C PHE A 303 -33.16 -13.63 6.51
N PHE A 304 -32.91 -14.73 7.26
CA PHE A 304 -31.73 -15.54 6.99
C PHE A 304 -31.77 -16.26 5.64
N ASN A 305 -32.96 -16.72 5.24
CA ASN A 305 -33.18 -17.36 3.95
C ASN A 305 -33.03 -16.34 2.80
N SER A 306 -33.55 -15.13 2.96
CA SER A 306 -33.45 -14.05 1.98
C SER A 306 -31.99 -13.61 1.77
N VAL A 307 -31.22 -13.44 2.85
CA VAL A 307 -29.78 -13.13 2.74
C VAL A 307 -29.01 -14.28 2.09
N SER A 308 -29.30 -15.54 2.45
CA SER A 308 -28.64 -16.69 1.81
C SER A 308 -28.95 -16.78 0.31
N SER A 309 -30.20 -16.50 -0.09
CA SER A 309 -30.61 -16.43 -1.50
C SER A 309 -29.86 -15.32 -2.24
N PHE A 310 -29.71 -14.15 -1.61
CA PHE A 310 -28.93 -13.03 -2.16
C PHE A 310 -27.46 -13.41 -2.36
N HIS A 311 -26.81 -14.05 -1.39
CA HIS A 311 -25.41 -14.48 -1.51
C HIS A 311 -25.21 -15.54 -2.60
N LYS A 312 -26.12 -16.51 -2.72
CA LYS A 312 -26.05 -17.53 -3.79
C LYS A 312 -26.06 -16.90 -5.18
N LYS A 313 -26.89 -15.87 -5.40
CA LYS A 313 -26.98 -15.15 -6.69
C LYS A 313 -25.81 -14.17 -6.90
N ASN A 314 -25.22 -13.64 -5.83
CA ASN A 314 -24.25 -12.56 -5.89
C ASN A 314 -22.87 -12.90 -5.28
N PHE A 315 -22.47 -14.18 -5.30
CA PHE A 315 -21.18 -14.62 -4.75
C PHE A 315 -19.98 -13.91 -5.40
N TRP A 316 -20.13 -13.52 -6.67
CA TRP A 316 -19.15 -12.78 -7.47
C TRP A 316 -18.77 -11.41 -6.88
N LEU A 317 -19.58 -10.82 -5.98
CA LEU A 317 -19.25 -9.57 -5.30
C LEU A 317 -17.99 -9.67 -4.43
N ILE A 318 -17.62 -10.87 -3.98
CA ILE A 318 -16.41 -11.11 -3.18
C ILE A 318 -15.14 -10.78 -3.97
N ILE A 319 -15.14 -11.03 -5.29
CA ILE A 319 -14.01 -10.72 -6.18
C ILE A 319 -13.77 -9.20 -6.26
N PHE A 320 -14.87 -8.43 -6.29
CA PHE A 320 -14.81 -6.97 -6.38
C PHE A 320 -14.57 -6.30 -5.04
N SER A 321 -15.01 -6.90 -3.94
CA SER A 321 -14.76 -6.38 -2.60
C SER A 321 -14.52 -7.51 -1.61
N PRO A 322 -13.25 -7.89 -1.37
CA PRO A 322 -12.88 -8.93 -0.41
C PRO A 322 -13.41 -8.67 1.00
N PHE A 323 -13.58 -7.41 1.40
CA PHE A 323 -14.15 -7.02 2.68
C PHE A 323 -15.58 -7.53 2.93
N ILE A 324 -16.33 -7.86 1.87
CA ILE A 324 -17.68 -8.45 2.00
C ILE A 324 -17.60 -9.83 2.66
N LEU A 325 -16.49 -10.57 2.49
CA LEU A 325 -16.29 -11.88 3.09
C LEU A 325 -16.40 -11.82 4.61
N ILE A 326 -15.83 -10.80 5.25
CA ILE A 326 -15.91 -10.60 6.71
C ILE A 326 -17.39 -10.46 7.13
N SER A 327 -18.16 -9.68 6.40
CA SER A 327 -19.59 -9.49 6.68
C SER A 327 -20.40 -10.79 6.49
N ILE A 328 -20.06 -11.60 5.48
CA ILE A 328 -20.67 -12.92 5.27
C ILE A 328 -20.33 -13.86 6.43
N LEU A 329 -19.07 -13.89 6.88
CA LEU A 329 -18.64 -14.74 8.00
C LEU A 329 -19.37 -14.37 9.29
N LEU A 330 -19.42 -13.09 9.67
CA LEU A 330 -20.17 -12.62 10.85
C LEU A 330 -21.64 -13.02 10.79
N TYR A 331 -22.23 -12.94 9.60
CA TYR A 331 -23.60 -13.37 9.36
C TYR A 331 -23.79 -14.88 9.52
N LEU A 332 -22.87 -15.70 9.01
CA LEU A 332 -22.89 -17.15 9.18
C LEU A 332 -22.77 -17.54 10.66
N PHE A 333 -21.87 -16.89 11.41
CA PHE A 333 -21.78 -17.07 12.87
C PHE A 333 -23.10 -16.77 13.59
N LYS A 334 -23.76 -15.66 13.24
CA LYS A 334 -25.07 -15.31 13.80
C LYS A 334 -26.14 -16.35 13.48
N ARG A 335 -26.15 -16.87 12.25
CA ARG A 335 -27.08 -17.94 11.82
C ARG A 335 -26.84 -19.24 12.58
N VAL A 336 -25.58 -19.67 12.73
CA VAL A 336 -25.21 -20.89 13.48
C VAL A 336 -25.63 -20.77 14.94
N LYS A 337 -25.40 -19.63 15.58
CA LYS A 337 -25.84 -19.38 16.96
C LYS A 337 -27.36 -19.56 17.13
N ASN A 338 -28.13 -19.15 16.13
CA ASN A 338 -29.59 -19.23 16.14
C ASN A 338 -30.14 -20.55 15.56
N ILE A 339 -29.31 -21.51 15.15
CA ILE A 339 -29.80 -22.72 14.47
C ILE A 339 -30.69 -23.58 15.38
N ASN A 340 -30.36 -23.61 16.68
CA ASN A 340 -31.13 -24.36 17.67
C ASN A 340 -32.51 -23.75 17.93
N ARG A 341 -32.67 -22.43 17.74
CA ARG A 341 -33.96 -21.73 17.84
C ARG A 341 -34.97 -22.23 16.80
N PHE A 342 -34.49 -22.65 15.62
CA PHE A 342 -35.34 -23.06 14.50
C PHE A 342 -35.54 -24.58 14.36
N LYS A 343 -35.02 -25.39 15.29
CA LYS A 343 -35.24 -26.84 15.28
C LYS A 343 -36.71 -27.15 15.58
N ALA A 344 -37.28 -28.08 14.82
CA ALA A 344 -38.66 -28.53 15.01
C ALA A 344 -38.87 -29.02 16.45
N VAL A 345 -40.04 -28.69 17.00
CA VAL A 345 -40.49 -29.15 18.31
C VAL A 345 -41.55 -30.21 18.09
N LEU A 346 -41.64 -31.22 18.97
CA LEU A 346 -42.62 -32.28 18.86
C LEU A 346 -43.86 -31.96 19.71
N ASP A 347 -45.04 -32.33 19.21
CA ASP A 347 -46.32 -32.29 19.93
C ASP A 347 -46.44 -33.46 20.92
N SER A 348 -47.53 -33.49 21.70
CA SER A 348 -47.79 -34.58 22.66
C SER A 348 -47.92 -35.96 22.00
N LYS A 349 -48.18 -36.00 20.69
CA LYS A 349 -48.33 -37.20 19.86
C LYS A 349 -47.03 -37.55 19.10
N GLY A 350 -45.93 -36.84 19.33
CA GLY A 350 -44.63 -37.07 18.69
C GLY A 350 -44.51 -36.56 17.25
N ARG A 351 -45.42 -35.70 16.78
CA ARG A 351 -45.39 -35.08 15.45
C ARG A 351 -44.71 -33.71 15.49
N GLU A 352 -44.05 -33.32 14.41
CA GLU A 352 -43.41 -32.01 14.33
C GLU A 352 -44.43 -30.87 14.30
N MET A 353 -44.26 -29.91 15.21
CA MET A 353 -45.01 -28.67 15.27
C MET A 353 -44.49 -27.68 14.21
N VAL A 354 -45.39 -26.86 13.68
CA VAL A 354 -45.08 -25.81 12.72
C VAL A 354 -44.85 -24.50 13.47
N ARG A 355 -43.72 -23.84 13.24
CA ARG A 355 -43.47 -22.51 13.79
C ARG A 355 -44.27 -21.48 13.01
N LEU A 356 -45.05 -20.66 13.71
CA LEU A 356 -45.82 -19.58 13.11
C LEU A 356 -44.89 -18.47 12.58
N ASP A 357 -45.16 -18.00 11.37
CA ASP A 357 -44.35 -16.96 10.73
C ASP A 357 -44.67 -15.57 11.32
N ARG A 358 -43.65 -14.91 11.88
CA ARG A 358 -43.78 -13.57 12.46
C ARG A 358 -43.92 -12.46 11.42
N ASP A 359 -43.60 -12.72 10.15
CA ASP A 359 -43.89 -11.77 9.08
C ASP A 359 -45.40 -11.74 8.77
N ILE A 360 -46.13 -12.81 9.08
CA ILE A 360 -47.59 -12.94 8.87
C ILE A 360 -48.32 -12.54 10.15
N ASN A 361 -47.92 -13.08 11.32
CA ASN A 361 -48.53 -12.78 12.60
C ASN A 361 -47.67 -11.82 13.43
N ILE A 362 -47.61 -10.56 12.99
CA ILE A 362 -46.79 -9.51 13.63
C ILE A 362 -47.24 -9.24 15.07
N GLU A 363 -48.55 -9.32 15.35
CA GLU A 363 -49.08 -9.06 16.68
C GLU A 363 -48.95 -10.27 17.61
N GLY A 364 -48.74 -11.49 17.09
CA GLY A 364 -48.76 -12.72 17.86
C GLY A 364 -50.14 -13.05 18.43
N LYS A 365 -51.23 -12.52 17.87
CA LYS A 365 -52.60 -12.87 18.29
C LYS A 365 -53.03 -14.23 17.73
N PRO A 366 -53.85 -15.02 18.43
CA PRO A 366 -54.34 -14.81 19.80
C PRO A 366 -53.39 -15.31 20.90
N PHE A 367 -52.23 -15.85 20.54
CA PHE A 367 -51.36 -16.64 21.44
C PHE A 367 -50.62 -15.82 22.51
N LEU A 368 -50.11 -14.63 22.16
CA LEU A 368 -49.33 -13.81 23.10
C LEU A 368 -50.22 -12.94 23.97
N THR A 369 -49.90 -12.91 25.26
CA THR A 369 -50.50 -11.97 26.22
C THR A 369 -50.05 -10.54 25.94
N LYS A 370 -50.80 -9.55 26.47
CA LYS A 370 -50.44 -8.13 26.31
C LYS A 370 -49.06 -7.78 26.92
N GLY A 371 -48.66 -8.47 27.99
CA GLY A 371 -47.36 -8.30 28.64
C GLY A 371 -46.22 -8.85 27.79
N GLN A 372 -46.36 -10.08 27.29
CA GLN A 372 -45.39 -10.69 26.36
C GLN A 372 -45.23 -9.86 25.08
N ARG A 373 -46.32 -9.32 24.53
CA ARG A 373 -46.22 -8.39 23.40
C ARG A 373 -45.41 -7.14 23.76
N GLN A 374 -45.60 -6.59 24.95
CA GLN A 374 -44.82 -5.43 25.38
C GLN A 374 -43.33 -5.77 25.52
N GLU A 375 -42.98 -6.98 25.97
CA GLU A 375 -41.60 -7.50 25.99
C GLU A 375 -40.98 -7.58 24.59
N GLU A 376 -41.76 -7.96 23.56
CA GLU A 376 -41.32 -7.93 22.16
C GLU A 376 -41.12 -6.50 21.64
N ILE A 377 -42.06 -5.60 21.95
CA ILE A 377 -41.99 -4.19 21.52
C ILE A 377 -40.74 -3.52 22.07
N VAL A 378 -40.39 -3.77 23.34
CA VAL A 378 -39.16 -3.23 23.96
C VAL A 378 -37.91 -4.04 23.61
N LYS A 379 -38.06 -5.14 22.86
CA LYS A 379 -36.99 -6.07 22.48
C LYS A 379 -36.27 -6.71 23.67
N ALA A 380 -37.00 -6.97 24.76
CA ALA A 380 -36.49 -7.74 25.88
C ALA A 380 -36.49 -9.24 25.53
N TYR A 381 -37.65 -9.76 25.12
CA TYR A 381 -37.81 -11.12 24.63
C TYR A 381 -38.38 -11.12 23.23
N ASP A 382 -37.99 -12.11 22.42
CA ASP A 382 -38.68 -12.52 21.20
C ASP A 382 -39.38 -13.86 21.48
N TYR A 383 -40.68 -13.97 21.21
CA TYR A 383 -41.41 -15.22 21.41
C TYR A 383 -41.59 -15.97 20.09
N ASP A 384 -41.20 -17.24 20.07
CA ASP A 384 -41.52 -18.14 18.97
C ASP A 384 -42.75 -18.97 19.33
N ILE A 385 -43.79 -18.89 18.49
CA ILE A 385 -45.02 -19.66 18.63
C ILE A 385 -44.92 -20.90 17.74
N TRP A 386 -45.11 -22.07 18.33
CA TRP A 386 -45.19 -23.36 17.64
C TRP A 386 -46.59 -23.89 17.77
N GLU A 387 -47.16 -24.41 16.70
CA GLU A 387 -48.52 -24.93 16.66
C GLU A 387 -48.52 -26.35 16.09
N SER A 388 -49.30 -27.25 16.68
CA SER A 388 -49.47 -28.60 16.16
C SER A 388 -50.23 -28.58 14.83
N VAL A 389 -50.04 -29.62 14.02
CA VAL A 389 -50.71 -29.73 12.70
C VAL A 389 -52.24 -29.75 12.84
N ASP A 390 -52.76 -30.22 13.98
CA ASP A 390 -54.20 -30.25 14.27
C ASP A 390 -54.72 -28.91 14.85
N HIS A 391 -53.86 -27.89 15.03
CA HIS A 391 -54.17 -26.59 15.66
C HIS A 391 -54.71 -26.66 17.10
N GLN A 392 -54.54 -27.80 17.78
CA GLN A 392 -55.05 -28.02 19.15
C GLN A 392 -54.03 -27.69 20.23
N GLU A 393 -52.74 -27.76 19.91
CA GLU A 393 -51.65 -27.52 20.85
C GLU A 393 -50.77 -26.40 20.34
N HIS A 394 -50.40 -25.49 21.23
CA HIS A 394 -49.42 -24.46 20.94
C HIS A 394 -48.37 -24.38 22.04
N LEU A 395 -47.16 -24.04 21.66
CA LEU A 395 -46.02 -23.87 22.56
C LEU A 395 -45.35 -22.53 22.27
N ILE A 396 -45.17 -21.73 23.32
CA ILE A 396 -44.53 -20.42 23.25
C ILE A 396 -43.12 -20.54 23.86
N LYS A 397 -42.09 -20.25 23.07
CA LYS A 397 -40.69 -20.28 23.53
C LYS A 397 -40.11 -18.86 23.58
N PRO A 398 -39.67 -18.36 24.76
CA PRO A 398 -39.00 -17.07 24.89
C PRO A 398 -37.53 -17.15 24.49
N TRP A 399 -37.04 -16.14 23.77
CA TRP A 399 -35.63 -15.97 23.43
C TRP A 399 -35.15 -14.56 23.80
N PRO A 400 -34.02 -14.41 24.51
CA PRO A 400 -33.45 -13.09 24.80
C PRO A 400 -33.19 -12.29 23.51
N ALA A 401 -33.74 -11.08 23.43
CA ALA A 401 -33.61 -10.19 22.28
C ALA A 401 -32.55 -9.09 22.51
N GLU A 402 -32.44 -8.15 21.57
CA GLU A 402 -31.35 -7.16 21.50
C GLU A 402 -31.20 -6.30 22.77
N ALA A 403 -32.32 -6.00 23.45
CA ALA A 403 -32.34 -5.15 24.64
C ALA A 403 -32.59 -5.94 25.93
N TYR A 404 -32.43 -7.27 25.93
CA TYR A 404 -32.71 -8.14 27.09
C TYR A 404 -32.04 -7.66 28.39
N ASN A 405 -30.79 -7.23 28.32
CA ASN A 405 -30.02 -6.78 29.48
C ASN A 405 -30.40 -5.38 29.97
N ASN A 406 -31.11 -4.59 29.16
CA ASN A 406 -31.52 -3.23 29.51
C ASN A 406 -32.77 -3.22 30.38
N TYR A 407 -33.53 -4.32 30.36
CA TYR A 407 -34.77 -4.48 31.12
C TYR A 407 -34.63 -5.56 32.18
N THR A 408 -35.41 -5.44 33.24
CA THR A 408 -35.54 -6.41 34.34
C THR A 408 -37.01 -6.74 34.55
N GLU A 409 -37.28 -7.82 35.30
CA GLU A 409 -38.64 -8.22 35.64
C GLU A 409 -39.28 -7.19 36.57
N CYS A 410 -40.46 -6.72 36.18
CA CYS A 410 -41.19 -5.75 36.99
C CYS A 410 -41.77 -6.45 38.23
N PRO A 411 -41.62 -5.90 39.44
CA PRO A 411 -42.15 -6.52 40.66
C PRO A 411 -43.68 -6.58 40.70
N ASP A 412 -44.40 -5.77 39.92
CA ASP A 412 -45.88 -5.75 39.95
C ASP A 412 -46.50 -6.64 38.86
N CYS A 413 -45.95 -6.60 37.65
CA CYS A 413 -46.53 -7.32 36.51
C CYS A 413 -45.70 -8.53 36.04
N TYR A 414 -44.55 -8.79 36.66
CA TYR A 414 -43.61 -9.90 36.39
C TYR A 414 -43.01 -9.97 34.97
N PHE A 415 -43.51 -9.19 34.02
CA PHE A 415 -42.91 -9.05 32.69
C PHE A 415 -41.59 -8.26 32.74
N ARG A 416 -40.63 -8.66 31.92
CA ARG A 416 -39.30 -8.05 31.78
C ARG A 416 -39.34 -6.77 30.96
N THR A 417 -40.02 -5.76 31.49
CA THR A 417 -40.22 -4.45 30.87
C THR A 417 -39.82 -3.29 31.78
N TYR A 418 -39.11 -3.59 32.88
CA TYR A 418 -38.65 -2.62 33.87
C TYR A 418 -37.27 -2.07 33.52
N GLU A 419 -37.22 -0.81 33.08
CA GLU A 419 -35.99 -0.10 32.75
C GLU A 419 -35.43 0.56 34.02
N LEU A 420 -34.22 0.21 34.40
CA LEU A 420 -33.56 0.75 35.58
C LEU A 420 -32.79 2.04 35.24
N ASN A 421 -32.77 2.98 36.18
CA ASN A 421 -32.01 4.23 36.08
C ASN A 421 -32.32 5.07 34.83
N LYS A 422 -33.57 5.03 34.36
CA LYS A 422 -34.03 5.85 33.24
C LYS A 422 -33.94 7.33 33.59
N GLN A 423 -33.17 8.07 32.80
CA GLN A 423 -33.02 9.51 32.97
C GLN A 423 -34.14 10.26 32.24
N VAL A 424 -34.90 11.06 32.98
CA VAL A 424 -35.96 11.93 32.44
C VAL A 424 -35.57 13.38 32.66
N THR A 425 -35.19 14.04 31.57
CA THR A 425 -34.87 15.48 31.57
C THR A 425 -36.10 16.30 31.87
N THR A 426 -36.07 17.05 32.96
CA THR A 426 -37.17 17.95 33.38
C THR A 426 -36.92 19.37 32.89
N LYS A 427 -35.66 19.82 32.92
CA LYS A 427 -35.21 21.08 32.35
C LYS A 427 -33.94 20.83 31.53
N LYS A 428 -33.95 21.20 30.25
CA LYS A 428 -32.75 21.06 29.39
C LYS A 428 -31.68 22.05 29.84
N ALA A 429 -30.41 21.63 29.79
CA ALA A 429 -29.27 22.52 30.00
C ALA A 429 -29.11 23.46 28.81
N THR A 430 -28.67 24.69 29.09
CA THR A 430 -28.31 25.70 28.08
C THR A 430 -26.84 26.08 28.26
N TYR A 431 -26.31 26.91 27.35
CA TYR A 431 -24.95 27.46 27.48
C TYR A 431 -24.79 28.39 28.71
N SER A 432 -25.90 28.86 29.29
CA SER A 432 -25.89 29.82 30.40
C SER A 432 -26.49 29.27 31.71
N HIS A 433 -27.18 28.13 31.67
CA HIS A 433 -27.86 27.57 32.83
C HIS A 433 -27.79 26.05 32.82
N GLU A 434 -27.52 25.47 33.99
CA GLU A 434 -27.60 24.03 34.21
C GLU A 434 -29.02 23.52 33.96
N GLY A 435 -29.11 22.30 33.44
CA GLY A 435 -30.36 21.56 33.32
C GLY A 435 -30.64 20.73 34.57
N GLN A 436 -31.82 20.13 34.61
CA GLN A 436 -32.22 19.20 35.66
C GLN A 436 -32.85 17.96 35.03
N ALA A 437 -32.45 16.79 35.50
CA ALA A 437 -33.10 15.53 35.16
C ALA A 437 -33.40 14.75 36.44
N LYS A 438 -34.41 13.89 36.40
CA LYS A 438 -34.68 12.90 37.44
C LYS A 438 -34.31 11.52 36.92
N ILE A 439 -33.74 10.70 37.77
CA ILE A 439 -33.52 9.29 37.52
C ILE A 439 -34.70 8.53 38.13
N ILE A 440 -35.38 7.73 37.31
CA ILE A 440 -36.51 6.90 37.70
C ILE A 440 -36.28 5.46 37.21
N ASN A 441 -36.88 4.49 37.89
CA ASN A 441 -37.12 3.19 37.29
C ASN A 441 -38.55 3.18 36.74
N GLU A 442 -38.76 2.68 35.54
CA GLU A 442 -40.08 2.68 34.90
C GLU A 442 -40.38 1.36 34.21
N CYS A 443 -41.58 0.84 34.43
CA CYS A 443 -42.10 -0.31 33.71
C CYS A 443 -42.82 0.15 32.44
N SER A 444 -42.37 -0.33 31.28
CA SER A 444 -43.00 0.01 30.00
C SER A 444 -44.41 -0.56 29.84
N PHE A 445 -44.74 -1.67 30.53
CA PHE A 445 -46.05 -2.32 30.47
C PHE A 445 -47.05 -1.75 31.47
N CYS A 446 -46.82 -1.92 32.78
CA CYS A 446 -47.78 -1.49 33.82
C CYS A 446 -47.64 -0.01 34.21
N LYS A 447 -46.67 0.73 33.63
CA LYS A 447 -46.39 2.14 33.93
C LYS A 447 -46.04 2.43 35.40
N LYS A 448 -45.66 1.41 36.17
CA LYS A 448 -45.07 1.59 37.51
C LYS A 448 -43.83 2.47 37.38
N THR A 449 -43.75 3.50 38.19
CA THR A 449 -42.58 4.38 38.27
C THR A 449 -42.07 4.45 39.70
N GLU A 450 -40.77 4.38 39.86
CA GLU A 450 -40.07 4.53 41.13
C GLU A 450 -39.04 5.64 40.99
N PHE A 451 -39.14 6.68 41.81
CA PHE A 451 -38.20 7.78 41.79
C PHE A 451 -36.94 7.41 42.57
N ILE A 452 -35.76 7.66 41.99
CA ILE A 452 -34.47 7.38 42.65
C ILE A 452 -33.88 8.69 43.18
N LYS A 453 -33.51 9.61 42.28
CA LYS A 453 -32.85 10.86 42.64
C LYS A 453 -32.94 11.92 41.56
N TRP A 454 -32.72 13.17 41.95
CA TRP A 454 -32.46 14.27 41.03
C TRP A 454 -30.98 14.29 40.63
N ILE A 455 -30.71 14.72 39.39
CA ILE A 455 -29.37 15.00 38.87
C ILE A 455 -29.36 16.35 38.14
N THR A 456 -28.28 17.08 38.27
CA THR A 456 -28.02 18.31 37.51
C THR A 456 -27.33 17.96 36.20
N LEU A 457 -27.79 18.59 35.11
CA LEU A 457 -27.18 18.46 33.79
C LEU A 457 -26.23 19.63 33.60
N ALA A 458 -24.96 19.33 33.34
CA ALA A 458 -23.95 20.33 33.05
C ALA A 458 -24.35 21.23 31.86
N MET A 459 -23.91 22.49 31.91
CA MET A 459 -24.09 23.45 30.82
C MET A 459 -23.44 22.95 29.53
N LEU A 460 -24.00 23.36 28.39
CA LEU A 460 -23.41 23.09 27.08
C LEU A 460 -22.11 23.88 26.93
N ILE A 461 -21.07 23.27 26.36
CA ILE A 461 -19.76 23.88 26.12
C ILE A 461 -19.52 23.92 24.62
N GLU A 462 -19.04 25.04 24.09
CA GLU A 462 -18.59 25.13 22.69
C GLU A 462 -17.31 24.31 22.52
N SER A 463 -17.35 23.30 21.65
CA SER A 463 -16.18 22.48 21.34
C SER A 463 -15.22 23.23 20.41
N GLY A 464 -14.20 23.86 20.98
CA GLY A 464 -13.06 24.39 20.24
C GLY A 464 -12.17 23.26 19.73
N SER A 465 -12.16 23.01 18.43
CA SER A 465 -11.20 22.10 17.79
C SER A 465 -9.80 22.70 17.87
N SER A 466 -8.94 22.13 18.72
CA SER A 466 -7.50 22.43 18.72
C SER A 466 -6.72 21.18 18.32
N SER A 467 -5.96 21.37 17.25
CA SER A 467 -4.87 20.55 16.73
C SER A 467 -3.76 20.34 17.77
N GLY A 468 -3.25 19.12 17.87
CA GLY A 468 -2.05 18.79 18.63
C GLY A 468 -1.27 17.68 17.94
N SER A 469 -0.29 18.08 17.15
CA SER A 469 0.76 17.24 16.58
C SER A 469 1.75 16.81 17.67
N SER A 470 2.24 15.58 17.60
CA SER A 470 3.54 15.21 18.17
C SER A 470 4.23 14.20 17.26
N SER A 471 5.21 14.71 16.54
CA SER A 471 6.23 13.99 15.80
C SER A 471 7.21 13.33 16.77
N SER A 472 7.54 12.06 16.50
CA SER A 472 8.80 11.45 16.94
C SER A 472 9.44 10.81 15.72
N GLY A 473 10.45 11.51 15.19
CA GLY A 473 11.29 11.04 14.10
C GLY A 473 12.30 10.03 14.60
N SER A 474 12.44 8.93 13.87
CA SER A 474 13.60 8.06 13.90
C SER A 474 14.06 7.90 12.45
N SER A 475 15.15 8.58 12.12
CA SER A 475 15.85 8.51 10.84
C SER A 475 16.64 7.20 10.77
N SER A 476 16.19 6.27 9.94
CA SER A 476 17.01 5.16 9.44
C SER A 476 17.45 5.49 8.03
N SER A 477 18.74 5.77 7.87
CA SER A 477 19.43 5.92 6.59
C SER A 477 19.42 4.59 5.84
N SER A 478 18.59 4.48 4.81
CA SER A 478 18.66 3.39 3.84
C SER A 478 19.68 3.74 2.76
N SER A 479 20.82 3.07 2.79
CA SER A 479 21.82 3.09 1.71
C SER A 479 21.16 2.61 0.43
N SER A 480 20.92 3.52 -0.51
CA SER A 480 20.52 3.19 -1.87
C SER A 480 21.71 2.51 -2.54
N GLY A 481 21.63 1.19 -2.73
CA GLY A 481 22.55 0.46 -3.58
C GLY A 481 22.41 0.98 -5.01
N SER A 482 23.35 1.80 -5.44
CA SER A 482 23.41 2.33 -6.79
C SER A 482 24.01 1.27 -7.71
N SER A 483 23.18 0.61 -8.50
CA SER A 483 23.65 -0.07 -9.73
C SER A 483 23.68 0.94 -10.87
N TRP A 484 24.57 0.77 -11.83
CA TRP A 484 24.54 1.57 -13.07
C TRP A 484 23.15 1.47 -13.75
N GLY A 485 22.78 2.52 -14.49
CA GLY A 485 21.46 2.69 -15.10
C GLY A 485 21.08 1.65 -16.15
N GLY A 486 21.99 0.75 -16.52
CA GLY A 486 21.74 -0.44 -17.35
C GLY A 486 21.66 -0.15 -18.85
N GLY A 487 22.21 0.97 -19.32
CA GLY A 487 22.24 1.32 -20.74
C GLY A 487 23.18 0.42 -21.55
N SER A 488 22.74 0.05 -22.75
CA SER A 488 23.57 -0.57 -23.78
C SER A 488 23.64 0.41 -24.95
N SER A 489 24.84 0.94 -25.25
CA SER A 489 25.01 2.01 -26.23
C SER A 489 25.79 1.54 -27.44
N SER A 490 25.40 1.95 -28.64
CA SER A 490 26.14 1.79 -29.91
C SER A 490 27.12 2.94 -30.20
N GLY A 491 27.48 3.72 -29.19
CA GLY A 491 28.21 4.99 -29.35
C GLY A 491 29.67 4.82 -29.74
N GLY A 492 30.25 5.91 -30.26
CA GLY A 492 31.67 6.01 -30.61
C GLY A 492 32.60 6.04 -29.39
N GLY A 493 33.90 5.87 -29.64
CA GLY A 493 34.92 5.95 -28.62
C GLY A 493 36.27 6.39 -29.18
N THR A 494 36.90 7.35 -28.50
CA THR A 494 38.19 7.92 -28.87
C THR A 494 39.29 7.47 -27.92
N GLY A 495 40.50 7.25 -28.42
CA GLY A 495 41.62 6.81 -27.58
C GLY A 495 42.97 7.12 -28.19
N GLY A 496 44.01 6.87 -27.42
CA GLY A 496 45.38 7.14 -27.81
C GLY A 496 46.40 6.47 -26.92
N SER A 497 47.68 6.71 -27.22
CA SER A 497 48.81 6.25 -26.41
C SER A 497 49.68 7.41 -25.96
N TRP A 498 50.52 7.20 -24.95
CA TRP A 498 51.44 8.22 -24.42
C TRP A 498 52.88 7.73 -24.22
#